data_AF-A0A940HDK7-F1
#
_entry.id   AF-A0A940HDK7-F1
#
_cell.length_a   1.000
_cell.length_b   1.000
_cell.length_c   1.000
_cell.angle_alpha   90.00
_cell.angle_beta   90.00
_cell.angle_gamma   90.00
#
_symmetry.space_group_name_H-M   'P 1'
#
loop_
_entity.id
_entity.type
_entity.pdbx_description
1 polymer ?
#
loop_
_entity_poly.entity_id
_entity_poly.type
_entity_poly.pdbx_seq_one_letter_code
_entity_poly.pdbx_strand_id
1 'polypeptide(L)' 'MAQERIVAVGLLTTRDLDRLGEGFKRCFPVSDDGKFEDLLKAIDEADSAAELRKSRSDGSGTPARA' A
#
# COMPACT_ATOMS: atom_id res chain seq x y z
N MET A 1 -11.59 28.80 -16.60
CA MET A 1 -11.52 27.97 -15.38
C MET A 1 -10.54 26.84 -15.67
N ALA A 2 -9.36 26.83 -15.06
CA ALA A 2 -8.41 25.73 -15.25
C ALA A 2 -9.02 24.47 -14.59
N GLN A 3 -9.32 23.43 -15.38
CA GLN A 3 -9.79 22.16 -14.84
C GLN A 3 -8.71 21.60 -13.92
N GLU A 4 -9.05 21.49 -12.64
CA GLU A 4 -8.18 20.90 -11.63
C GLU A 4 -7.96 19.44 -12.00
N ARG A 5 -6.80 19.15 -12.60
CA ARG A 5 -6.42 17.80 -13.01
C ARG A 5 -6.06 17.03 -11.74
N ILE A 6 -6.99 16.22 -11.25
CA ILE A 6 -6.69 15.23 -10.22
C ILE A 6 -5.73 14.20 -10.84
N VAL A 7 -4.52 14.12 -10.30
CA VAL A 7 -3.52 13.12 -10.67
C VAL A 7 -3.43 12.11 -9.55
N ALA A 8 -3.86 10.87 -9.82
CA ALA A 8 -3.65 9.75 -8.91
C ALA A 8 -2.27 9.14 -9.17
N VAL A 9 -1.46 8.99 -8.11
CA VAL A 9 -0.15 8.34 -8.15
C VAL A 9 -0.22 7.09 -7.29
N GLY A 10 0.05 5.93 -7.88
CA GLY A 10 0.20 4.67 -7.17
C GLY A 10 1.64 4.20 -7.22
N LEU A 11 2.20 3.82 -6.07
CA LEU A 11 3.47 3.12 -6.00
C LEU A 11 3.18 1.63 -6.21
N LEU A 12 3.82 1.03 -7.21
CA LEU A 12 3.53 -0.32 -7.65
C LEU A 12 4.85 -1.08 -7.81
N THR A 13 4.86 -2.35 -7.44
CA THR A 13 6.00 -3.23 -7.75
C THR A 13 5.94 -3.68 -9.20
N THR A 14 7.04 -4.25 -9.71
CA THR A 14 7.08 -4.85 -11.05
C THR A 14 5.99 -5.91 -11.25
N ARG A 15 5.70 -6.68 -10.19
CA ARG A 15 4.66 -7.73 -10.22
C ARG A 15 3.25 -7.14 -10.29
N ASP A 16 3.02 -6.01 -9.63
CA ASP A 16 1.73 -5.31 -9.68
C ASP A 16 1.50 -4.68 -11.05
N LEU A 17 2.54 -4.09 -11.63
CA LEU A 17 2.50 -3.55 -13.00
C LEU A 17 2.13 -4.63 -14.03
N ASP A 18 2.75 -5.81 -13.94
CA ASP A 18 2.45 -6.94 -14.83
C ASP A 18 1.00 -7.41 -14.70
N ARG A 19 0.49 -7.43 -13.46
CA ARG A 19 -0.89 -7.83 -13.15
C ARG A 19 -1.94 -6.78 -13.56
N LEU A 20 -1.59 -5.49 -13.50
CA LEU A 20 -2.48 -4.37 -13.84
C LEU A 20 -2.53 -4.09 -15.35
N GLY A 21 -1.54 -4.58 -16.12
CA GLY A 21 -1.51 -4.51 -17.58
C GLY A 21 -1.46 -3.09 -18.15
N GLU A 22 -1.92 -2.91 -19.39
CA GLU A 22 -1.85 -1.65 -20.17
C GLU A 22 -2.72 -0.50 -19.61
N GLY A 23 -3.41 -0.69 -18.49
CA GLY A 23 -4.25 0.34 -17.86
C GLY A 23 -3.47 1.60 -17.45
N PHE A 24 -2.16 1.47 -17.22
CA PHE A 24 -1.28 2.59 -16.89
C PHE A 24 -0.65 3.19 -18.16
N LYS A 25 -1.11 4.39 -18.52
CA LYS A 25 -0.58 5.14 -19.68
C LYS A 25 0.81 5.72 -19.45
N ARG A 26 1.29 5.80 -18.20
CA ARG A 26 2.61 6.34 -17.83
C ARG A 26 3.14 5.62 -16.60
N CYS A 27 4.28 4.97 -16.75
CA CYS A 27 5.04 4.38 -15.65
C CYS A 27 6.41 5.06 -15.62
N PHE A 28 6.80 5.57 -14.46
CA PHE A 28 8.12 6.16 -14.25
C PHE A 28 8.87 5.28 -13.26
N PRO A 29 9.97 4.63 -13.66
CA PRO A 29 10.77 3.86 -12.73
C PRO A 29 11.32 4.80 -11.66
N VAL A 30 11.09 4.45 -10.40
CA VAL A 30 11.74 5.12 -9.28
C VAL A 30 13.11 4.48 -9.12
N SER A 31 14.17 5.25 -9.35
CA SER A 31 15.53 4.79 -9.07
C SER A 31 15.71 4.55 -7.57
N ASP A 32 16.46 3.50 -7.23
CA ASP A 32 16.90 3.19 -5.87
C ASP A 32 18.02 4.16 -5.44
N ASP A 33 17.69 5.46 -5.44
CA ASP A 33 18.59 6.54 -5.02
C ASP A 33 18.50 6.78 -3.49
N GLY A 34 17.81 5.91 -2.75
CA GLY A 34 17.54 6.07 -1.32
C GLY A 34 16.56 7.20 -0.95
N LYS A 35 16.13 8.05 -1.90
CA LYS A 35 15.31 9.25 -1.64
C LYS A 35 13.92 8.98 -1.07
N PHE A 36 13.43 7.75 -1.22
CA PHE A 36 12.10 7.33 -0.79
C PHE A 36 12.14 6.31 0.35
N GLU A 37 13.32 6.00 0.91
CA GLU A 37 13.43 5.01 2.00
C GLU A 37 12.59 5.37 3.21
N ASP A 38 12.58 6.64 3.63
CA ASP A 38 11.74 7.09 4.75
C ASP A 38 10.24 6.90 4.46
N LEU A 39 9.80 7.15 3.22
CA LEU A 39 8.41 6.94 2.82
C LEU A 39 8.05 5.46 2.78
N LEU A 40 8.91 4.62 2.19
CA LEU A 40 8.71 3.17 2.15
C LEU A 40 8.65 2.60 3.57
N LYS A 41 9.57 3.02 4.44
CA LYS A 41 9.60 2.60 5.84
C LYS A 41 8.33 3.01 6.60
N ALA A 42 7.80 4.21 6.35
CA ALA A 42 6.55 4.66 6.95
C ALA A 42 5.35 3.83 6.47
N ILE A 43 5.34 3.41 5.20
CA ILE A 43 4.31 2.52 4.64
C ILE A 43 4.42 1.13 5.29
N ASP A 44 5.61 0.55 5.36
CA ASP A 44 5.85 -0.76 5.97
C ASP A 44 5.44 -0.81 7.45
N GLU A 45 5.70 0.27 8.20
CA GLU A 45 5.29 0.39 9.59
C GLU A 45 3.76 0.46 9.73
N ALA A 46 3.09 1.20 8.84
CA ALA A 46 1.64 1.31 8.83
C ALA A 46 0.97 -0.03 8.47
N ASP A 47 1.49 -0.77 7.49
CA ASP A 47 1.00 -2.10 7.11
C ASP A 47 1.20 -3.11 8.25
N SER A 48 2.39 -3.11 8.86
CA SER A 48 2.72 -3.95 10.01
C SER A 48 1.78 -3.69 11.20
N ALA A 49 1.47 -2.41 11.47
CA ALA A 49 0.51 -2.04 12.50
C ALA A 49 -0.92 -2.49 12.19
N ALA A 50 -1.33 -2.44 10.91
CA ALA A 50 -2.65 -2.91 10.47
C ALA A 50 -2.81 -4.43 10.64
N GLU A 51 -1.80 -5.21 10.29
CA GLU A 51 -1.80 -6.67 10.45
C GLU A 51 -1.75 -7.09 11.94
N LEU A 52 -1.01 -6.35 12.77
CA LEU A 52 -1.02 -6.55 14.22
C LEU A 52 -2.39 -6.26 14.85
N ARG A 53 -3.17 -5.33 14.26
CA ARG A 53 -4.53 -5.02 14.72
C ARG A 53 -5.53 -6.10 14.31
N LYS A 54 -5.41 -6.66 13.11
CA LYS A 54 -6.24 -7.80 12.66
C LYS A 54 -6.06 -9.02 13.57
N SER A 55 -4.82 -9.40 13.83
CA SER A 55 -4.50 -10.56 14.68
C SER A 55 -5.03 -10.46 16.13
N ARG A 56 -5.17 -9.25 16.69
CA ARG A 56 -5.82 -9.05 18.00
C ARG A 56 -7.34 -9.18 17.97
N SER A 57 -7.97 -8.91 16.83
CA SER A 57 -9.43 -8.99 16.67
C SER A 57 -9.93 -10.43 16.55
N ASP A 58 -9.11 -11.36 16.06
CA ASP A 58 -9.46 -12.78 15.93
C ASP A 58 -9.33 -13.56 17.26
N GLY A 59 -8.83 -12.93 18.33
CA GLY A 59 -8.59 -13.56 19.64
C GLY A 59 -9.77 -13.52 20.61
N SER A 60 -10.87 -12.82 20.33
CA SER A 60 -12.02 -12.72 21.25
C SER A 60 -13.17 -13.66 20.86
N GLY A 61 -12.86 -14.95 20.70
CA GLY A 61 -13.87 -16.03 20.64
C GLY A 61 -14.38 -16.34 22.06
N THR A 62 -15.66 -16.10 22.28
CA THR A 62 -16.41 -16.27 23.53
C THR A 62 -16.18 -17.64 24.20
N PRO A 63 -15.89 -17.75 25.52
CA PRO A 63 -15.98 -19.04 26.19
C PRO A 63 -17.46 -19.40 26.36
N ALA A 64 -17.84 -20.56 25.83
CA ALA A 64 -19.17 -21.14 25.95
C ALA A 64 -19.54 -21.30 27.44
N ARG A 65 -20.66 -20.71 27.85
CA ARG A 65 -21.26 -20.93 29.18
C ARG A 65 -21.73 -22.39 29.26
N ALA A 66 -21.17 -23.13 30.20
CA ALA A 66 -21.70 -24.40 30.71
C ALA A 66 -22.83 -24.15 31.72
#